data_AF-A0AAE3MWE4-F1
#
_entry.id   AF-A0AAE3MWE4-F1
#
_cell.length_a   1.000
_cell.length_b   1.000
_cell.length_c   1.000
_cell.angle_alpha   90.00
_cell.angle_beta   90.00
_cell.angle_gamma   90.00
#
_symmetry.space_group_name_H-M   'P 1'
#
loop_
_entity.id
_entity.type
_entity.pdbx_description
1 polymer ?
#
loop_
_entity_poly.entity_id
_entity_poly.type
_entity_poly.pdbx_seq_one_letter_code
_entity_poly.pdbx_strand_id
1 'polypeptide(L)'
;MLITDTRIIRDDPQHPTVEFVSETGAIASVRFQVPAAANDKRIITAARALLGEFARSRRQETLLLPEESVRARESARQSGDTEVLEEELEEGLEDSFPASDPVSATVSTTARAPLRR
;
A
#
# COMPACT_ATOMS: atom_id res chain seq x y z
N MET A 1 -14.71 -13.24 7.11
CA MET A 1 -13.64 -12.76 6.20
C MET A 1 -12.77 -13.95 5.84
N LEU A 2 -12.95 -14.47 4.62
CA LEU A 2 -12.14 -15.55 4.07
C LEU A 2 -10.93 -14.94 3.37
N ILE A 3 -9.74 -15.45 3.69
CA ILE A 3 -8.49 -15.07 3.03
C ILE A 3 -8.32 -16.00 1.83
N THR A 4 -8.25 -15.43 0.64
CA THR A 4 -8.16 -16.17 -0.63
C THR A 4 -6.72 -16.37 -1.06
N ASP A 5 -5.86 -15.37 -0.85
CA ASP A 5 -4.45 -15.43 -1.22
C ASP A 5 -3.54 -14.94 -0.09
N THR A 6 -2.33 -15.47 -0.03
CA THR A 6 -1.31 -15.06 0.96
C THR A 6 0.05 -15.01 0.29
N ARG A 7 0.67 -13.84 0.30
CA ARG A 7 1.96 -13.58 -0.34
C ARG A 7 2.97 -13.07 0.67
N ILE A 8 4.24 -13.45 0.51
CA ILE A 8 5.34 -12.95 1.34
C ILE A 8 6.23 -12.09 0.46
N ILE A 9 6.43 -10.85 0.88
CA ILE A 9 7.38 -9.91 0.28
C ILE A 9 8.58 -9.81 1.24
N ARG A 10 9.74 -10.29 0.77
CA ARG A 10 11.02 -10.26 1.51
C ARG A 10 11.93 -9.18 0.93
N ASP A 11 11.48 -7.93 0.99
CA ASP A 11 12.28 -6.77 0.55
C ASP A 11 13.40 -6.49 1.57
N ASP A 12 13.08 -6.60 2.86
CA ASP A 12 14.04 -6.56 3.97
C ASP A 12 14.12 -7.93 4.68
N PRO A 13 15.30 -8.55 4.81
CA PRO A 13 15.47 -9.84 5.49
C PRO A 13 15.10 -9.81 6.98
N GLN A 14 15.09 -8.64 7.64
CA GLN A 14 14.68 -8.46 9.03
C GLN A 14 13.21 -8.07 9.17
N HIS A 15 12.61 -7.50 8.12
CA HIS A 15 11.23 -7.02 8.11
C HIS A 15 10.43 -7.58 6.92
N PRO A 16 10.16 -8.90 6.89
CA PRO A 16 9.27 -9.45 5.89
C PRO A 16 7.86 -8.87 6.03
N THR A 17 7.22 -8.66 4.89
CA THR A 17 5.83 -8.23 4.80
C THR A 17 4.99 -9.38 4.28
N VAL A 18 3.88 -9.68 4.94
CA VAL A 18 2.91 -10.68 4.49
C VAL A 18 1.64 -9.97 4.06
N GLU A 19 1.25 -10.18 2.81
CA GLU A 19 0.01 -9.64 2.25
C GLU A 19 -1.06 -10.71 2.25
N PHE A 20 -2.23 -10.36 2.77
CA PHE A 20 -3.42 -11.20 2.76
C PHE A 20 -4.45 -10.57 1.85
N VAL A 21 -4.91 -11.31 0.84
CA VAL A 21 -5.97 -10.87 -0.06
C VAL A 21 -7.26 -11.58 0.33
N SER A 22 -8.32 -10.80 0.54
CA SER A 22 -9.66 -11.32 0.83
C SER A 22 -10.46 -11.57 -0.45
N GLU A 23 -11.55 -12.32 -0.34
CA GLU A 23 -12.49 -12.58 -1.44
C GLU A 23 -13.11 -11.30 -2.02
N THR A 24 -13.21 -10.24 -1.22
CA THR A 24 -13.73 -8.94 -1.65
C THR A 24 -12.67 -8.08 -2.35
N GLY A 25 -11.45 -8.59 -2.54
CA GLY A 25 -10.33 -7.87 -3.13
C GLY A 25 -9.60 -6.92 -2.16
N ALA A 26 -10.01 -6.84 -0.89
CA ALA A 26 -9.30 -6.03 0.10
C ALA A 26 -7.96 -6.71 0.47
N ILE A 27 -6.88 -5.91 0.52
CA ILE A 27 -5.52 -6.36 0.82
C ILE A 27 -5.12 -5.86 2.21
N ALA A 28 -4.66 -6.76 3.07
CA ALA A 28 -4.11 -6.43 4.38
C ALA A 28 -2.62 -6.79 4.42
N SER A 29 -1.76 -5.80 4.61
CA SER A 29 -0.31 -5.98 4.68
C SER A 29 0.16 -5.97 6.13
N VAL A 30 0.81 -7.05 6.57
CA VAL A 30 1.33 -7.21 7.93
C VAL A 30 2.84 -7.24 7.86
N ARG A 31 3.48 -6.19 8.40
CA ARG A 31 4.94 -6.09 8.55
C ARG A 31 5.32 -6.35 10.00
N PHE A 32 6.31 -7.21 10.21
CA PHE A 32 6.77 -7.57 11.54
C PHE A 32 8.25 -7.93 11.51
N GLN A 33 8.92 -7.76 12.64
CA GLN A 33 10.34 -8.09 12.75
C GLN A 33 10.48 -9.58 13.08
N VAL A 34 11.32 -10.27 12.31
CA VAL A 34 11.71 -11.66 12.61
C VAL A 34 13.22 -11.82 12.59
N PRO A 35 13.76 -12.77 13.38
CA PRO A 35 15.16 -13.13 13.25
C PRO A 35 15.44 -13.60 11.82
N ALA A 36 16.59 -13.20 11.26
CA ALA A 36 16.94 -13.38 9.85
C ALA A 36 16.85 -14.84 9.32
N ALA A 37 16.88 -15.84 10.20
CA ALA A 37 16.76 -17.27 9.86
C ALA A 37 15.30 -17.80 9.85
N ALA A 38 14.28 -16.95 9.89
CA ALA A 38 12.90 -17.38 9.95
C ALA A 38 12.42 -18.04 8.63
N ASN A 39 11.93 -19.27 8.75
CA ASN A 39 11.30 -20.02 7.66
C ASN A 39 9.92 -19.45 7.30
N ASP A 40 9.50 -19.53 6.03
CA ASP A 40 8.21 -19.04 5.49
C ASP A 40 7.02 -19.49 6.32
N LYS A 41 6.99 -20.77 6.73
CA LYS A 41 5.90 -21.30 7.56
C LYS A 41 5.78 -20.57 8.90
N ARG A 42 6.90 -20.19 9.52
CA ARG A 42 6.91 -19.43 10.78
C ARG A 42 6.44 -17.99 10.56
N ILE A 43 6.87 -17.37 9.46
CA ILE A 43 6.49 -16.01 9.06
C ILE A 43 4.96 -15.95 8.83
N ILE A 44 4.40 -16.84 8.02
CA ILE A 44 2.94 -16.89 7.77
C ILE A 44 2.17 -17.15 9.06
N THR A 45 2.65 -18.06 9.91
CA THR A 45 1.99 -18.39 11.18
C THR A 45 1.98 -17.19 12.13
N ALA A 46 3.10 -16.46 12.24
CA ALA A 46 3.20 -15.25 13.04
C ALA A 46 2.27 -14.14 12.51
N ALA A 47 2.27 -13.91 11.19
CA ALA A 47 1.40 -12.93 10.55
C ALA A 47 -0.09 -13.22 10.79
N ARG A 48 -0.51 -14.48 10.69
CA ARG A 48 -1.88 -14.91 10.99
C ARG A 48 -2.23 -14.75 12.47
N ALA A 49 -1.29 -15.05 13.37
CA ALA A 49 -1.50 -14.90 14.80
C ALA A 49 -1.72 -13.41 15.16
N LEU A 50 -0.86 -12.52 14.66
CA LEU A 50 -0.99 -11.08 14.81
C LEU A 50 -2.31 -10.56 14.25
N LEU A 51 -2.65 -10.92 13.00
CA LEU A 51 -3.92 -10.49 12.40
C LEU A 51 -5.13 -10.96 13.23
N GLY A 52 -5.09 -12.19 13.75
CA GLY A 52 -6.12 -12.70 14.63
C GLY A 52 -6.18 -11.97 15.98
N GLU A 53 -5.04 -11.57 16.54
CA GLU A 53 -4.97 -10.78 17.77
C GLU A 53 -5.56 -9.38 17.57
N PHE A 54 -5.20 -8.69 16.50
CA PHE A 54 -5.80 -7.40 16.13
C PHE A 54 -7.30 -7.52 15.86
N ALA A 55 -7.76 -8.57 15.18
CA ALA A 55 -9.20 -8.80 14.95
C ALA A 55 -9.99 -9.04 16.24
N ARG A 56 -9.36 -9.62 17.28
CA ARG A 56 -9.98 -9.80 18.60
C ARG A 56 -9.95 -8.49 19.40
N SER A 57 -8.83 -7.76 19.35
CA SER A 57 -8.62 -6.51 20.07
C SER A 57 -9.54 -5.39 19.57
N ARG A 58 -9.71 -5.24 18.24
CA ARG A 58 -10.64 -4.27 17.65
C ARG A 58 -12.09 -4.51 18.07
N ARG A 59 -12.49 -5.75 18.35
CA ARG A 59 -13.86 -6.03 18.83
C ARG A 59 -14.13 -5.43 20.22
N GLN A 60 -13.08 -5.20 21.02
CA GLN A 60 -13.19 -4.53 22.33
C GLN A 60 -13.12 -3.01 22.20
N GLU A 61 -12.35 -2.48 21.24
CA GLU A 61 -12.19 -1.03 21.01
C GLU A 61 -13.30 -0.42 20.12
N THR A 62 -13.84 -1.17 19.15
CA THR A 62 -15.02 -0.79 18.35
C THR A 62 -16.27 -0.60 19.19
N LEU A 63 -16.39 -1.26 20.35
CA LEU A 63 -17.47 -0.98 21.30
C LEU A 63 -17.30 0.36 22.04
N LEU A 64 -16.14 0.99 21.95
CA LEU A 64 -15.76 2.22 22.67
C LEU A 64 -15.57 3.44 21.76
N LEU A 65 -15.57 3.26 20.44
CA LEU A 65 -15.45 4.33 19.45
C LEU A 65 -16.76 4.50 18.67
N PRO A 66 -17.25 5.72 18.43
CA PRO A 66 -18.36 5.93 17.52
C PRO A 66 -17.97 5.39 16.12
N GLU A 67 -18.91 4.68 15.49
CA GLU A 67 -18.82 3.99 14.18
C GLU A 67 -18.24 4.84 13.03
N GLU A 68 -18.13 6.16 13.24
CA GLU A 68 -17.62 7.15 12.30
C GLU A 68 -16.10 7.09 12.09
N SER A 69 -15.33 6.62 13.08
CA SER A 69 -13.85 6.59 13.02
C SER A 69 -13.25 5.39 12.26
N VAL A 70 -14.08 4.40 11.92
CA VAL A 70 -13.65 3.12 11.32
C VAL A 70 -13.80 3.09 9.79
N ARG A 71 -14.58 4.00 9.22
CA ARG A 71 -14.64 4.13 7.76
C ARG A 71 -13.38 4.83 7.28
N ALA A 72 -12.59 4.15 6.46
CA ALA A 72 -11.65 4.85 5.59
C ALA A 72 -12.47 5.94 4.89
N ARG A 73 -12.13 7.22 5.13
CA ARG A 73 -12.85 8.33 4.51
C ARG A 73 -12.78 8.10 3.00
N GLU A 74 -13.93 7.88 2.39
CA GLU A 74 -14.02 7.77 0.94
C GLU A 74 -13.50 9.09 0.36
N SER A 75 -12.65 9.02 -0.68
CA SER A 75 -12.17 10.23 -1.35
C SER A 75 -13.34 11.11 -1.77
N ALA A 76 -13.18 12.43 -1.79
CA ALA A 76 -14.24 13.37 -2.18
C ALA A 76 -14.89 13.01 -3.53
N ARG A 77 -14.11 12.44 -4.47
CA ARG A 77 -14.62 11.89 -5.75
C ARG A 77 -15.62 10.75 -5.59
N GLN A 78 -15.44 9.87 -4.60
CA GLN A 78 -16.33 8.73 -4.32
C GLN A 78 -17.55 9.17 -3.50
N SER A 79 -17.39 10.10 -2.56
CA SER A 79 -18.49 10.63 -1.76
C SER A 79 -19.36 11.64 -2.52
N GLY A 80 -18.86 12.18 -3.64
CA GLY A 80 -19.56 13.19 -4.44
C GLY A 80 -19.59 14.57 -3.79
N ASP A 81 -18.73 14.81 -2.82
CA ASP A 81 -18.64 16.08 -2.09
C ASP A 81 -17.84 17.08 -2.92
N THR A 82 -18.54 18.00 -3.58
CA THR A 82 -17.96 18.95 -4.53
C THR A 82 -17.11 20.03 -3.84
N GLU A 83 -17.48 20.44 -2.63
CA GLU A 83 -16.74 21.48 -1.90
C GLU A 83 -15.37 20.95 -1.47
N VAL A 84 -15.33 19.75 -0.90
CA VAL A 84 -14.07 19.09 -0.53
C VAL A 84 -13.22 18.75 -1.76
N LEU A 85 -13.86 18.35 -2.87
CA LEU A 85 -13.16 18.08 -4.12
C LEU A 85 -12.48 19.33 -4.69
N GLU A 86 -13.12 20.49 -4.61
CA GLU A 86 -12.55 21.76 -5.08
C GLU A 86 -11.34 22.17 -4.23
N GLU A 87 -11.42 22.03 -2.91
CA GLU A 87 -10.29 22.30 -2.01
C GLU A 87 -9.09 21.36 -2.28
N GLU A 88 -9.33 20.05 -2.45
CA GLU A 88 -8.27 19.08 -2.79
C GLU A 88 -7.63 19.35 -4.17
N LEU A 89 -8.42 19.85 -5.12
CA LEU A 89 -7.92 20.22 -6.45
C LEU A 89 -7.07 21.49 -6.41
N GLU A 90 -7.47 22.48 -5.61
CA GLU A 90 -6.70 23.72 -5.43
C GLU A 90 -5.37 23.45 -4.74
N GLU A 91 -5.34 22.67 -3.66
CA GLU A 91 -4.10 22.28 -2.96
C GLU A 91 -3.11 21.56 -3.91
N GLY A 92 -3.61 20.66 -4.76
CA GLY A 92 -2.79 19.95 -5.76
C GLY A 92 -2.33 20.82 -6.94
N LEU A 93 -3.00 21.94 -7.21
CA LEU A 93 -2.59 22.93 -8.23
C LEU A 93 -1.61 23.96 -7.66
N GLU A 94 -1.63 24.19 -6.34
CA GLU A 94 -0.71 25.07 -5.61
C GLU A 94 0.71 24.49 -5.48
N ASP A 95 0.85 23.15 -5.40
CA ASP A 95 2.14 22.46 -5.55
C ASP A 95 2.60 22.55 -7.01
N SER A 96 3.06 23.77 -7.32
CA SER A 96 3.22 24.33 -8.64
C SER A 96 3.74 23.32 -9.64
N PHE A 97 2.95 23.10 -10.68
CA PHE A 97 3.51 22.71 -11.97
C PHE A 97 4.73 23.60 -12.21
N PRO A 98 5.96 23.05 -12.31
CA PRO A 98 7.09 23.86 -12.76
C PRO A 98 6.62 24.51 -14.06
N ALA A 99 6.74 25.84 -14.16
CA ALA A 99 6.17 26.65 -15.23
C ALA A 99 6.69 26.30 -16.65
N SER A 100 7.37 25.18 -16.80
CA SER A 100 7.82 24.57 -18.03
C SER A 100 7.90 23.08 -17.76
N ASP A 101 7.22 22.26 -18.57
CA ASP A 101 7.38 20.80 -18.59
C ASP A 101 8.86 20.43 -18.37
N PRO A 102 9.18 19.38 -17.60
CA PRO A 102 10.57 18.96 -17.41
C PRO A 102 11.25 18.88 -18.77
N VAL A 103 12.42 19.52 -18.89
CA VAL A 103 13.22 19.53 -20.13
C VAL A 103 13.28 18.11 -20.65
N SER A 104 12.66 17.88 -21.80
CA SER A 104 12.56 16.55 -22.42
C SER A 104 13.95 15.92 -22.47
N ALA A 105 14.11 14.77 -21.81
CA ALA A 105 15.31 13.96 -21.94
C ALA A 105 15.38 13.44 -23.38
N THR A 106 16.01 14.22 -24.27
CA THR A 106 16.40 13.77 -25.60
C THR A 106 17.61 12.85 -25.45
N VAL A 107 17.38 11.62 -24.97
CA VAL A 107 18.36 10.55 -25.15
C VAL A 107 18.28 10.14 -26.62
N SER A 108 19.13 10.73 -27.44
CA SER A 108 19.31 10.32 -28.83
C SER A 108 19.75 8.85 -28.86
N THR A 109 18.86 7.96 -29.31
CA THR A 109 19.21 6.59 -29.66
C THR A 109 19.62 6.53 -31.13
N THR A 110 20.75 5.86 -31.39
CA THR A 110 21.27 5.30 -32.65
C THR A 110 22.24 6.11 -33.54
N ALA A 111 23.48 5.60 -33.62
CA ALA A 111 24.17 5.29 -34.88
C ALA A 111 25.28 4.24 -34.60
N ARG A 112 24.99 2.96 -34.87
CA ARG A 112 25.47 2.16 -36.02
C ARG A 112 26.95 1.72 -35.92
N ALA A 113 27.13 0.41 -35.69
CA ALA A 113 28.41 -0.28 -35.76
C ALA A 113 29.09 -0.17 -37.14
N PRO A 114 30.42 -0.34 -37.19
CA PRO A 114 30.95 -1.31 -38.13
C PRO A 114 31.93 -2.31 -37.49
N LEU A 115 31.79 -3.54 -37.94
CA LEU A 115 32.67 -4.70 -37.79
C LEU A 115 34.16 -4.30 -38.01
N ARG A 116 35.07 -4.70 -37.11
CA ARG A 116 36.52 -4.71 -37.41
C ARG A 116 37.10 -6.11 -37.17
N ARG A 117 37.94 -6.47 -38.14
CA ARG A 117 38.60 -7.75 -38.48
C ARG A 117 39.13 -8.58 -37.33
#